data_AF-A0A8J5YQL8-F1
#
_entry.id   AF-A0A8J5YQL8-F1
#
_cell.length_a   1.000
_cell.length_b   1.000
_cell.length_c   1.000
_cell.angle_alpha   90.00
_cell.angle_beta   90.00
_cell.angle_gamma   90.00
#
_symmetry.space_group_name_H-M   'P 1'
#
loop_
_entity.id
_entity.type
_entity.pdbx_description
1 polymer ?
#
loop_
_entity_poly.entity_id
_entity_poly.type
_entity_poly.pdbx_seq_one_letter_code
_entity_poly.pdbx_strand_id
1 'polypeptide(L)'
;MQGSGALNVIPDSVTIGGTFRAFSEENLAQHKQRIQENPATDIPPTVNNKDLHKHFWEVAGDMLGADKVIDMQPVMGSEDFAFYQEAIPAYHSSCLVCKM
;
A
#
# COMPACT_ATOMS: atom_id res chain seq x y z
N MET A 1 17.52 11.72 4.30
CA MET A 1 18.51 11.78 5.38
C MET A 1 19.22 13.12 5.30
N GLN A 2 19.27 13.87 6.39
CA GLN A 2 19.88 15.20 6.46
C GLN A 2 20.90 15.22 7.60
N GLY A 3 22.15 15.56 7.29
CA GLY A 3 23.23 15.86 8.25
C GLY A 3 23.85 17.22 7.89
N SER A 4 24.56 17.86 8.81
CA SER A 4 25.10 19.24 8.67
C SER A 4 25.97 19.45 7.41
N GLY A 5 26.17 20.72 7.02
CA GLY A 5 26.64 21.10 5.67
C GLY A 5 28.16 21.21 5.44
N ALA A 6 29.01 21.05 6.47
CA ALA A 6 30.46 21.22 6.30
C ALA A 6 31.16 19.87 6.07
N LEU A 7 31.93 19.76 4.98
CA LEU A 7 32.55 18.51 4.51
C LEU A 7 33.61 17.90 5.46
N ASN A 8 34.13 18.68 6.40
CA ASN A 8 35.17 18.26 7.34
C ASN A 8 34.74 18.40 8.81
N VAL A 9 33.43 18.43 9.06
CA VAL A 9 32.86 18.49 10.41
C VAL A 9 31.94 17.29 10.57
N ILE A 10 32.21 16.47 11.59
CA ILE A 10 31.30 15.38 11.95
C ILE A 10 30.05 16.02 12.55
N PRO A 11 28.84 15.75 12.01
CA PRO A 11 27.63 16.33 12.54
C PRO A 11 27.32 15.78 13.95
N ASP A 12 26.87 16.64 14.84
CA ASP A 12 26.40 16.24 16.19
C ASP A 12 25.11 15.42 16.14
N SER A 13 24.33 15.51 15.05
CA SER A 13 23.10 14.75 14.85
C SER A 13 22.75 14.62 13.36
N VAL A 14 21.94 13.61 13.04
CA VAL A 14 21.38 13.39 11.69
C VAL A 14 19.88 13.13 11.80
N THR A 15 19.10 13.63 10.85
CA THR A 15 17.68 13.32 10.72
C THR A 15 17.49 12.32 9.59
N ILE A 16 16.91 11.17 9.91
CA ILE A 16 16.52 10.15 8.94
C ILE A 16 15.00 10.18 8.87
N GLY A 17 14.48 10.45 7.68
CA GLY A 17 13.06 10.33 7.37
C GLY A 17 12.87 9.22 6.34
N GLY A 18 11.73 8.53 6.44
CA GLY A 18 11.34 7.48 5.52
C GLY A 18 9.86 7.16 5.66
N THR A 19 9.37 6.29 4.79
CA THR A 19 8.01 5.73 4.85
C THR A 19 8.13 4.22 4.95
N PHE A 20 7.44 3.61 5.90
CA PHE A 20 7.31 2.15 5.97
C PHE A 20 5.93 1.74 5.47
N ARG A 21 5.85 0.52 4.91
CA ARG A 21 4.63 -0.06 4.36
C ARG A 21 4.63 -1.54 4.66
N ALA A 22 3.45 -2.13 4.79
CA ALA A 22 3.28 -3.56 5.00
C ALA A 22 2.01 -4.04 4.29
N PHE A 23 1.95 -5.35 4.00
CA PHE A 23 0.79 -5.99 3.37
C PHE A 23 -0.34 -6.31 4.35
N SER A 24 -0.11 -6.18 5.65
CA SER A 24 -1.09 -6.45 6.69
C SER A 24 -0.96 -5.45 7.83
N GLU A 25 -2.07 -5.21 8.52
CA GLU A 25 -2.10 -4.32 9.68
C GLU A 25 -1.22 -4.84 10.82
N GLU A 26 -1.19 -6.16 11.01
CA GLU A 26 -0.36 -6.80 12.03
C GLU A 26 1.13 -6.50 11.79
N ASN A 27 1.61 -6.71 10.57
CA ASN A 27 3.00 -6.43 10.22
C ASN A 27 3.30 -4.93 10.35
N LEU A 28 2.36 -4.08 9.94
CA LEU A 28 2.49 -2.64 10.10
C LEU A 28 2.63 -2.26 11.58
N ALA A 29 1.80 -2.83 12.46
CA ALA A 29 1.85 -2.60 13.91
C ALA A 29 3.17 -3.11 14.53
N GLN A 30 3.65 -4.28 14.11
CA GLN A 30 4.95 -4.81 14.55
C GLN A 30 6.11 -3.90 14.13
N HIS A 31 6.09 -3.36 12.91
CA HIS A 31 7.10 -2.41 12.45
C HIS A 31 7.06 -1.12 13.25
N LYS A 32 5.87 -0.57 13.54
CA LYS A 32 5.70 0.62 14.40
C LYS A 32 6.29 0.41 15.78
N GLN A 33 5.98 -0.72 16.43
CA GLN A 33 6.48 -1.03 17.77
C GLN A 33 8.01 -1.08 17.81
N ARG A 34 8.65 -1.58 16.74
CA ARG A 34 10.11 -1.69 16.64
C ARG A 34 10.80 -0.35 16.39
N ILE A 35 10.17 0.54 15.63
CA ILE A 35 10.73 1.85 15.27
C ILE A 35 10.46 2.91 16.37
N GLN A 36 9.58 2.60 17.34
CA GLN A 36 9.20 3.50 18.45
C GLN A 36 8.65 4.85 17.98
N GLU A 37 8.01 4.87 16.79
CA GLU A 37 7.41 6.07 16.21
C GLU A 37 5.92 6.21 16.57
N ASN A 38 5.46 7.47 16.66
CA ASN A 38 4.07 7.84 16.96
C ASN A 38 3.39 8.35 15.66
N PRO A 39 2.20 7.86 15.28
CA PRO A 39 1.74 7.91 13.89
C PRO A 39 0.95 9.18 13.59
N ALA A 40 1.42 9.98 12.64
CA ALA A 40 0.62 11.08 12.09
C ALA A 40 -0.02 10.74 10.74
N THR A 41 0.47 9.73 10.01
CA THR A 41 0.08 9.48 8.61
C THR A 41 0.26 8.02 8.18
N ASP A 42 -0.37 7.07 8.87
CA ASP A 42 -0.40 5.68 8.41
C ASP A 42 -1.61 5.43 7.52
N ILE A 43 -1.33 5.04 6.28
CA ILE A 43 -2.36 4.52 5.37
C ILE A 43 -2.45 3.02 5.60
N PRO A 44 -3.64 2.46 5.92
CA PRO A 44 -3.80 1.02 6.08
C PRO A 44 -3.47 0.28 4.78
N PRO A 45 -3.10 -1.01 4.84
CA PRO A 45 -2.92 -1.81 3.64
C PRO A 45 -4.23 -1.92 2.87
N THR A 46 -4.18 -1.73 1.55
CA THR A 46 -5.33 -1.95 0.67
C THR A 46 -5.60 -3.45 0.56
N VAL A 47 -6.64 -3.94 1.25
CA VAL A 47 -7.02 -5.36 1.25
C VAL A 47 -8.40 -5.52 0.63
N ASN A 48 -8.42 -6.14 -0.54
CA ASN A 48 -9.66 -6.35 -1.28
C ASN A 48 -10.56 -7.40 -0.63
N ASN A 49 -11.85 -7.07 -0.50
CA ASN A 49 -12.85 -8.04 -0.12
C ASN A 49 -12.94 -9.17 -1.18
N LYS A 50 -12.95 -10.43 -0.73
CA LYS A 50 -12.91 -11.61 -1.61
C LYS A 50 -14.15 -11.77 -2.49
N ASP A 51 -15.33 -11.48 -1.95
CA ASP A 51 -16.58 -11.64 -2.69
C ASP A 51 -16.72 -10.56 -3.77
N LEU A 52 -16.37 -9.32 -3.42
CA LEU A 52 -16.33 -8.22 -4.39
C LEU A 52 -15.25 -8.41 -5.46
N HIS A 53 -14.10 -8.96 -5.08
CA HIS A 53 -13.06 -9.31 -6.05
C HIS A 53 -13.56 -10.36 -7.05
N LYS A 54 -14.23 -11.41 -6.57
CA LYS A 54 -14.83 -12.43 -7.44
C LYS A 54 -15.89 -11.82 -8.36
N HIS A 55 -16.76 -10.97 -7.81
CA HIS A 55 -17.79 -10.28 -8.60
C HIS A 55 -17.17 -9.41 -9.70
N PHE A 56 -16.14 -8.64 -9.38
CA PHE A 56 -15.41 -7.84 -10.37
C PHE A 56 -14.78 -8.72 -11.46
N TRP A 57 -14.18 -9.85 -11.08
CA TRP A 57 -13.57 -10.79 -12.01
C TRP A 57 -14.57 -11.34 -13.03
N GLU A 58 -15.75 -11.76 -12.57
CA GLU A 58 -16.84 -12.26 -13.41
C GLU A 58 -17.31 -11.18 -14.40
N VAL A 59 -17.65 -9.99 -13.89
CA VAL A 59 -18.15 -8.89 -14.72
C VAL A 59 -17.10 -8.39 -15.72
N ALA A 60 -15.85 -8.22 -15.28
CA ALA A 60 -14.77 -7.76 -16.16
C ALA A 60 -14.43 -8.82 -17.22
N GLY A 61 -14.45 -10.10 -16.85
CA GLY A 61 -14.22 -11.21 -17.78
C GLY A 61 -15.28 -11.29 -18.87
N ASP A 62 -16.56 -11.11 -18.51
CA ASP A 62 -17.67 -11.09 -19.46
C ASP A 62 -17.61 -9.88 -20.39
N MET A 63 -17.21 -8.71 -19.88
CA MET A 63 -17.16 -7.45 -20.64
C MET A 63 -15.95 -7.35 -21.58
N LEU A 64 -14.79 -7.85 -21.16
CA LEU A 64 -13.50 -7.57 -21.82
C LEU A 64 -12.83 -8.81 -22.40
N GLY A 65 -13.30 -10.00 -22.05
CA GLY A 65 -12.68 -11.28 -22.36
C GLY A 65 -11.84 -11.80 -21.20
N ALA A 66 -12.02 -13.08 -20.85
CA ALA A 66 -11.34 -13.72 -19.72
C ALA A 66 -9.80 -13.73 -19.86
N ASP A 67 -9.28 -13.62 -21.07
CA ASP A 67 -7.85 -13.53 -21.38
C ASP A 67 -7.25 -12.13 -21.11
N LYS A 68 -8.10 -11.11 -20.94
CA LYS A 68 -7.70 -9.72 -20.71
C LYS A 68 -7.79 -9.27 -19.26
N VAL A 69 -8.40 -10.08 -18.39
CA VAL A 69 -8.41 -9.87 -16.93
C VAL A 69 -7.28 -10.69 -16.33
N ILE A 70 -6.31 -10.01 -15.73
CA ILE A 70 -5.09 -10.63 -15.22
C ILE A 70 -5.03 -10.44 -13.71
N ASP A 71 -4.75 -11.51 -12.98
CA ASP A 71 -4.51 -11.43 -11.55
C ASP A 71 -3.11 -10.89 -11.26
N MET A 72 -3.03 -9.94 -10.32
CA MET A 72 -1.80 -9.26 -9.97
C MET A 72 -1.35 -9.66 -8.58
N GLN A 73 -0.06 -9.95 -8.43
CA GLN A 73 0.54 -10.16 -7.12
C GLN A 73 0.49 -8.86 -6.29
N PRO A 74 0.37 -8.96 -4.95
CA PRO A 74 0.41 -7.78 -4.08
C PRO A 74 1.65 -6.92 -4.33
N VAL A 75 1.47 -5.61 -4.39
CA VAL A 75 2.54 -4.62 -4.64
C VAL A 75 2.76 -3.73 -3.42
N MET A 76 3.99 -3.25 -3.23
CA MET A 76 4.36 -2.38 -2.09
C MET A 76 3.84 -0.93 -2.19
N GLY A 77 2.99 -0.63 -3.18
CA GLY A 77 2.29 0.65 -3.26
C GLY A 77 1.25 0.80 -2.13
N SER A 78 0.88 2.04 -1.82
CA SER A 78 -0.28 2.32 -0.95
C SER A 78 -1.32 3.07 -1.73
N GLU A 79 -2.58 2.90 -1.34
CA GLU A 79 -3.71 3.63 -1.89
C GLU A 79 -4.53 4.25 -0.77
N ASP A 80 -4.94 5.51 -0.92
CA ASP A 80 -5.76 6.19 0.10
C ASP A 80 -7.19 5.62 0.18
N PHE A 81 -7.62 4.92 -0.88
CA PHE A 81 -8.85 4.15 -0.89
C PHE A 81 -8.93 3.12 0.26
N ALA A 82 -7.79 2.70 0.81
CA ALA A 82 -7.73 1.77 1.94
C ALA A 82 -8.53 2.29 3.16
N PHE A 83 -8.67 3.60 3.35
CA PHE A 83 -9.50 4.15 4.44
C PHE A 83 -10.99 3.83 4.29
N TYR A 84 -11.50 3.69 3.07
CA TYR A 84 -12.89 3.29 2.84
C TYR A 84 -13.09 1.80 3.14
N GLN A 85 -12.05 0.97 2.92
CA GLN A 85 -12.07 -0.47 3.19
C GLN A 85 -12.19 -0.81 4.68
N GLU A 86 -11.77 0.10 5.57
CA GLU A 86 -11.97 -0.02 7.02
C GLU A 86 -13.44 0.12 7.44
N ALA A 87 -14.23 0.89 6.68
CA ALA A 87 -15.61 1.19 7.03
C ALA A 87 -16.61 0.24 6.37
N ILE A 88 -16.34 -0.17 5.13
CA ILE A 88 -17.24 -0.99 4.32
C ILE A 88 -16.45 -1.99 3.48
N PRO A 89 -17.04 -3.16 3.15
CA PRO A 89 -16.45 -4.05 2.15
C PRO A 89 -16.24 -3.30 0.85
N ALA A 90 -14.99 -3.21 0.39
CA ALA A 90 -14.68 -2.53 -0.85
C ALA A 90 -13.58 -3.26 -1.65
N TYR A 91 -13.54 -2.94 -2.94
CA TYR A 91 -12.64 -3.52 -3.91
C TYR A 91 -11.97 -2.40 -4.72
N HIS A 92 -10.65 -2.43 -4.77
CA HIS A 92 -9.83 -1.54 -5.56
C HIS A 92 -9.13 -2.34 -6.66
N SER A 93 -9.35 -1.95 -7.91
CA SER A 93 -8.58 -2.46 -9.05
C SER A 93 -7.42 -1.52 -9.32
N SER A 94 -6.22 -1.91 -8.90
CA SER A 94 -4.98 -1.20 -9.29
C SER A 94 -4.57 -1.49 -10.73
N CYS A 95 -5.20 -2.48 -11.37
CA CYS A 95 -4.83 -2.94 -12.70
C CYS A 95 -5.42 -2.02 -13.76
N LEU A 96 -4.53 -1.44 -14.57
CA LEU A 96 -4.78 -1.17 -15.98
C LEU A 96 -5.40 -2.43 -16.60
N VAL A 97 -6.72 -2.49 -16.66
CA VAL A 97 -7.43 -3.49 -17.44
C VAL A 97 -7.22 -3.16 -18.91
N CYS A 98 -6.02 -3.45 -19.42
CA CYS A 98 -5.67 -3.45 -20.84
C CYS A 98 -4.22 -3.96 -20.97
N LYS A 99 -4.05 -5.26 -21.22
CA LYS A 99 -3.18 -5.58 -22.37
C LYS A 99 -3.90 -5.02 -23.59
N MET A 100 -3.51 -3.81 -24.01
CA MET A 100 -3.75 -3.37 -25.39
C MET A 100 -2.90 -4.21 -26.32
#